data_AF-A0AAW7CZY9-F1
#
_entry.id   AF-A0AAW7CZY9-F1
#
_cell.length_a   1.000
_cell.length_b   1.000
_cell.length_c   1.000
_cell.angle_alpha   90.00
_cell.angle_beta   90.00
_cell.angle_gamma   90.00
#
_symmetry.space_group_name_H-M   'P 1'
#
loop_
_entity.id
_entity.type
_entity.pdbx_description
1 polymer ?
#
loop_
_entity_poly.entity_id
_entity_poly.type
_entity_poly.pdbx_seq_one_letter_code
_entity_poly.pdbx_strand_id
1 'polypeptide(L)'
;MVFLELRVSALKVYQAFCCEGLARVDFLMKKDGSFVVNEINTLPGFTAFSMYPKLFEYAGISVSDVLSELIRLIYDFVLGASVFCVKMCDLFYES
;
A
#
# COMPACT_ATOMS: atom_id res chain seq x y z
N MET A 1 -12.97 -10.87 -8.92
CA MET A 1 -13.93 -9.89 -8.38
C MET A 1 -13.49 -9.40 -7.00
N VAL A 2 -13.40 -10.27 -5.98
CA VAL A 2 -13.01 -9.91 -4.59
C VAL A 2 -11.67 -9.18 -4.46
N PHE A 3 -10.66 -9.51 -5.28
CA PHE A 3 -9.34 -8.87 -5.20
C PHE A 3 -9.37 -7.36 -5.50
N LEU A 4 -10.17 -6.93 -6.48
CA LEU A 4 -10.31 -5.51 -6.82
C LEU A 4 -11.05 -4.76 -5.69
N GLU A 5 -12.05 -5.40 -5.09
CA GLU A 5 -12.78 -4.86 -3.94
C GLU A 5 -11.87 -4.68 -2.72
N LEU A 6 -10.97 -5.63 -2.46
CA LEU A 6 -9.96 -5.53 -1.40
C LEU A 6 -9.00 -4.36 -1.66
N ARG A 7 -8.50 -4.18 -2.90
CA ARG A 7 -7.63 -3.05 -3.26
C ARG A 7 -8.33 -1.70 -3.05
N VAL A 8 -9.57 -1.56 -3.53
CA VAL A 8 -10.38 -0.34 -3.35
C VAL A 8 -10.66 -0.08 -1.86
N SER A 9 -10.95 -1.12 -1.09
CA SER A 9 -11.17 -0.97 0.35
C SER A 9 -9.88 -0.56 1.09
N ALA A 10 -8.74 -1.17 0.73
CA ALA A 10 -7.43 -0.82 1.31
C ALA A 10 -7.07 0.64 1.04
N LEU A 11 -7.35 1.15 -0.17
CA LEU A 11 -7.16 2.56 -0.51
C LEU A 11 -8.04 3.49 0.35
N LYS A 12 -9.31 3.13 0.54
CA LYS A 12 -10.22 3.91 1.40
C LYS A 12 -9.73 3.95 2.84
N VAL A 13 -9.24 2.83 3.38
CA VAL A 13 -8.65 2.80 4.74
C VAL A 13 -7.41 3.68 4.79
N TYR A 14 -6.50 3.55 3.83
CA TYR A 14 -5.28 4.37 3.76
C TYR A 14 -5.59 5.87 3.81
N GLN A 15 -6.55 6.32 2.98
CA GLN A 15 -7.00 7.71 2.93
C GLN A 15 -7.71 8.15 4.21
N ALA A 16 -8.58 7.31 4.76
CA ALA A 16 -9.33 7.64 5.98
C ALA A 16 -8.43 7.82 7.21
N PHE A 17 -7.27 7.16 7.23
CA PHE A 17 -6.27 7.28 8.29
C PHE A 17 -5.17 8.31 7.97
N CYS A 18 -5.32 9.08 6.90
CA CYS A 18 -4.32 10.06 6.44
C CYS A 18 -2.91 9.48 6.37
N CYS A 19 -2.80 8.23 5.92
CA CYS A 19 -1.50 7.57 5.79
C CYS A 19 -0.68 8.23 4.68
N GLU A 20 0.64 8.22 4.86
CA GLU A 20 1.60 8.72 3.88
C GLU A 20 2.72 7.69 3.69
N GLY A 21 3.30 7.66 2.49
CA GLY A 21 4.34 6.69 2.13
C GLY A 21 3.78 5.28 2.02
N LEU A 22 3.88 4.48 3.07
CA LEU A 22 3.61 3.05 3.06
C LEU A 22 2.57 2.63 4.11
N ALA A 23 1.71 1.70 3.74
CA ALA A 23 0.91 0.94 4.69
C ALA A 23 0.55 -0.44 4.14
N ARG A 24 0.31 -1.40 5.04
CA ARG A 24 -0.33 -2.67 4.73
C ARG A 24 -1.70 -2.71 5.41
N VAL A 25 -2.74 -3.04 4.66
CA VAL A 25 -4.10 -3.24 5.21
C VAL A 25 -4.41 -4.72 5.18
N ASP A 26 -4.67 -5.28 6.35
CA ASP A 26 -4.98 -6.70 6.49
C ASP A 26 -6.49 -6.89 6.66
N PHE A 27 -7.01 -7.93 6.04
CA PHE A 27 -8.44 -8.23 6.00
C PHE A 27 -8.72 -9.61 6.58
N LEU A 28 -9.84 -9.75 7.30
CA LEU A 28 -10.41 -11.05 7.65
C LEU A 28 -11.48 -11.40 6.61
N MET A 29 -11.34 -12.56 5.98
CA MET A 29 -12.31 -13.07 4.99
C MET A 29 -13.27 -14.05 5.65
N LYS A 30 -14.57 -13.86 5.43
CA LYS A 30 -15.63 -14.76 5.90
C LYS A 30 -15.92 -15.84 4.87
N LYS A 31 -16.59 -16.91 5.29
CA LYS A 31 -16.94 -18.06 4.44
C LYS A 31 -17.87 -17.72 3.27
N ASP A 32 -18.65 -16.66 3.40
CA ASP A 32 -19.56 -16.15 2.37
C ASP A 32 -18.85 -15.26 1.33
N GLY A 33 -17.52 -15.10 1.43
CA GLY A 33 -16.72 -14.26 0.55
C GLY A 33 -16.72 -12.78 0.93
N SER A 34 -17.50 -12.36 1.93
CA SER A 34 -17.41 -11.02 2.50
C SER A 34 -16.12 -10.87 3.32
N PHE A 35 -15.69 -9.62 3.51
CA PHE A 35 -14.47 -9.34 4.28
C PHE A 35 -14.67 -8.13 5.19
N VAL A 36 -13.84 -8.05 6.23
CA VAL A 36 -13.76 -6.90 7.14
C VAL A 36 -12.31 -6.47 7.29
N VAL A 37 -12.09 -5.17 7.50
CA VAL A 37 -10.75 -4.63 7.81
C VAL A 37 -10.35 -5.12 9.20
N ASN A 38 -9.16 -5.69 9.32
CA ASN A 38 -8.60 -6.16 10.59
C ASN A 38 -7.70 -5.09 11.22
N GLU A 39 -6.64 -4.73 10.50
CA GLU A 39 -5.64 -3.77 10.95
C GLU A 39 -5.03 -3.00 9.77
N ILE A 40 -4.47 -1.84 10.09
CA ILE A 40 -3.57 -1.09 9.22
C ILE A 40 -2.20 -0.99 9.88
N ASN A 41 -1.17 -1.35 9.12
CA ASN A 41 0.23 -1.30 9.54
C ASN A 41 0.95 -0.20 8.77
N THR A 42 1.26 0.91 9.42
CA THR A 42 2.01 2.05 8.84
C THR A 42 3.52 1.81 8.79
N LEU A 43 4.01 0.75 9.44
CA LEU A 43 5.39 0.26 9.37
C LEU A 43 5.40 -1.28 9.28
N PRO A 44 4.97 -1.85 8.14
CA PRO A 44 5.03 -3.28 7.92
C PRO A 44 6.48 -3.77 7.84
N GLY A 45 6.69 -5.04 8.21
CA GLY A 45 7.99 -5.68 8.09
C GLY A 45 8.52 -5.66 6.64
N PHE A 46 9.83 -5.47 6.51
CA PHE A 46 10.53 -5.28 5.23
C PHE A 46 11.61 -6.35 4.96
N THR A 47 11.60 -7.46 5.71
CA THR A 47 12.50 -8.59 5.42
C THR A 47 12.02 -9.37 4.19
N ALA A 48 12.90 -10.14 3.55
CA ALA A 48 12.52 -10.98 2.40
C ALA A 48 11.38 -11.97 2.69
N PHE A 49 11.14 -12.31 3.96
CA PHE A 49 10.04 -13.18 4.37
C PHE A 49 8.75 -12.44 4.71
N SER A 50 8.80 -11.12 4.82
CA SER A 50 7.67 -10.28 5.21
C SER A 50 6.62 -10.22 4.10
N MET A 51 5.35 -10.11 4.50
CA MET A 51 4.23 -10.07 3.55
C MET A 51 4.24 -8.83 2.65
N TYR A 52 4.72 -7.69 3.13
CA TYR A 52 4.69 -6.44 2.36
C TYR A 52 5.59 -6.52 1.11
N PRO A 53 6.91 -6.83 1.21
CA PRO A 53 7.75 -7.09 0.03
C PRO A 53 7.19 -8.14 -0.92
N LYS A 54 6.69 -9.27 -0.40
CA LYS A 54 6.13 -10.35 -1.23
C LYS A 54 4.94 -9.91 -2.08
N LEU A 55 4.06 -9.06 -1.55
CA LEU A 55 2.91 -8.58 -2.32
C LEU A 55 3.33 -7.77 -3.56
N PHE A 56 4.42 -7.00 -3.48
CA PHE A 56 4.98 -6.30 -4.64
C PHE A 56 5.65 -7.26 -5.61
N GLU A 57 6.41 -8.24 -5.12
CA GLU A 57 7.02 -9.26 -5.97
C GLU A 57 5.95 -10.03 -6.77
N TYR A 58 4.83 -10.40 -6.12
CA TYR A 58 3.68 -11.01 -6.82
C TYR A 58 3.02 -10.08 -7.85
N ALA A 59 3.10 -8.78 -7.64
CA ALA A 59 2.66 -7.77 -8.61
C ALA A 59 3.72 -7.49 -9.70
N GLY A 60 4.87 -8.18 -9.70
CA GLY A 60 5.95 -7.99 -10.67
C GLY A 60 6.84 -6.77 -10.37
N ILE A 61 6.78 -6.23 -9.16
CA ILE A 61 7.45 -4.99 -8.75
C ILE A 61 8.57 -5.35 -7.78
N SER A 62 9.79 -4.91 -8.09
CA SER A 62 10.92 -5.23 -7.24
C SER A 62 10.87 -4.42 -5.95
N VAL A 63 11.36 -5.00 -4.85
CA VAL A 63 11.47 -4.29 -3.56
C VAL A 63 12.37 -3.05 -3.68
N SER A 64 13.37 -3.09 -4.57
CA SER A 64 14.23 -1.95 -4.87
C SER A 64 13.46 -0.79 -5.46
N ASP A 65 12.50 -1.05 -6.36
CA ASP A 65 11.67 -0.01 -6.97
C ASP A 65 10.75 0.63 -5.92
N VAL A 66 10.16 -0.19 -5.05
CA VAL A 66 9.34 0.28 -3.92
C VAL A 66 10.14 1.20 -3.00
N LEU A 67 11.35 0.80 -2.62
CA LEU A 67 12.23 1.62 -1.77
C LEU A 67 12.65 2.92 -2.48
N SER A 68 12.96 2.84 -3.76
CA SER A 68 13.34 4.01 -4.57
C SER A 68 12.20 5.02 -4.59
N GLU A 69 10.96 4.57 -4.77
CA GLU A 69 9.78 5.42 -4.77
C GLU A 69 9.50 6.03 -3.38
N LEU A 70 9.64 5.25 -2.31
CA LEU A 70 9.49 5.77 -0.94
C LEU A 70 10.53 6.86 -0.63
N ILE A 71 11.78 6.65 -1.02
CA ILE A 71 12.84 7.65 -0.87
C ILE A 71 12.48 8.90 -1.69
N ARG A 72 12.03 8.74 -2.94
CA ARG A 72 11.59 9.84 -3.79
C ARG A 72 10.48 10.66 -3.15
N LEU A 73 9.45 10.01 -2.58
CA LEU A 73 8.35 10.68 -1.88
C LEU A 73 8.83 11.50 -0.67
N ILE A 74 9.76 10.96 0.12
CA ILE A 74 10.34 11.67 1.27
C ILE A 74 11.15 12.88 0.81
N TYR A 75 11.96 12.74 -0.25
CA TYR A 75 12.70 13.87 -0.82
C TYR A 75 11.76 14.98 -1.30
N ASP A 76 10.70 14.63 -2.05
CA ASP A 76 9.68 15.59 -2.51
C ASP A 76 9.03 16.33 -1.34
N PHE A 77 8.68 15.60 -0.27
CA PHE A 77 8.11 16.17 0.96
C PHE A 77 9.06 17.19 1.61
N VAL A 78 10.32 16.82 1.79
CA VAL A 78 11.34 17.69 2.41
C VAL A 78 11.61 18.95 1.58
N LEU A 79 11.52 18.85 0.25
CA LEU A 79 11.78 19.96 -0.68
C LEU A 79 10.56 20.87 -0.91
N GLY A 80 9.42 20.61 -0.25
CA GLY A 80 8.22 21.42 -0.37
C GLY A 80 7.50 21.28 -1.71
N ALA A 81 7.79 20.22 -2.47
CA ALA A 81 6.91 19.83 -3.57
C ALA A 81 5.57 19.43 -2.94
N SER A 82 4.46 20.00 -3.41
CA SER A 82 3.13 19.74 -2.86
C SER A 82 2.83 18.24 -2.92
N VAL A 83 2.99 17.53 -1.80
CA VAL A 83 2.70 16.10 -1.72
C VAL A 83 1.18 15.96 -1.71
N PHE A 84 0.63 15.82 -2.91
CA PHE A 84 -0.70 15.26 -3.08
C PHE A 84 -0.66 13.85 -2.51
N CYS A 85 -1.60 13.56 -1.62
CA CYS A 85 -1.86 12.31 -0.89
C CYS A 85 -2.11 11.07 -1.78
N VAL A 86 -1.59 11.03 -3.03
CA VAL A 86 -2.09 10.12 -4.07
C VAL A 86 -1.00 9.35 -4.84
N LYS A 87 0.30 9.67 -4.71
CA LYS A 87 1.29 9.09 -5.67
C LYS A 87 1.63 7.60 -5.50
N MET A 88 1.66 7.05 -4.28
CA MET A 88 1.97 5.62 -4.14
C MET A 88 0.80 4.76 -4.62
N CYS A 89 -0.45 5.15 -4.37
CA CYS A 89 -1.62 4.36 -4.80
C CYS A 89 -1.95 4.47 -6.30
N ASP A 90 -1.66 5.60 -6.94
CA ASP A 90 -1.96 5.79 -8.38
C ASP A 90 -1.01 5.01 -9.29
N LEU A 91 0.26 4.81 -8.89
CA LEU A 91 1.24 3.99 -9.65
C LEU A 91 0.83 2.51 -9.78
N PHE A 92 -0.05 2.01 -8.91
CA PHE A 92 -0.53 0.62 -8.93
C PHE A 92 -1.97 0.45 -9.44
N TYR A 93 -2.62 1.53 -9.91
CA TYR A 93 -3.99 1.49 -10.45
C TYR A 93 -4.05 1.26 -11.96
N GLU A 94 -2.96 1.54 -12.68
CA GLU A 94 -2.88 1.43 -14.16
C GLU A 94 -2.23 0.12 -14.67
N SER A 95 -2.09 -0.91 -13.83
CA SER A 95 -1.56 -2.24 -14.21
C SER A 95 -2.47 -3.41 -13.87
#